data_AF-A0A927AGT2-F1
#
_entry.id   AF-A0A927AGT2-F1
#
_cell.length_a   1.000
_cell.length_b   1.000
_cell.length_c   1.000
_cell.angle_alpha   90.00
_cell.angle_beta   90.00
_cell.angle_gamma   90.00
#
_symmetry.space_group_name_H-M   'P 1'
#
loop_
_entity.id
_entity.type
_entity.pdbx_description
1 polymer ?
#
loop_
_entity_poly.entity_id
_entity_poly.type
_entity_poly.pdbx_seq_one_letter_code
_entity_poly.pdbx_strand_id
1 'polypeptide(L)'
;MLKRSEKYLHYVLFDTLKEKNVIPPAFFWIAVATLYAVANAPKNRIIMAFQAIFNRLPQDWVSTTVQAIESRFSQGVISPEILAKTAPQQLAEITTNYGIIPIKGFLFFIATLVIAYPILISVIKSRHSLFQSGFKRRAIASLAIFAIISVLIVPFRYPLGPGVMGLEYAIRSLEPFSQNADWYYRRLLMLAIANFIHMSGPFLYYIFSLACTYLLIFLTLTFIESKIFGSKETDEGQQEIESESINYQKVGLYYLSITTSSYLIFNCQFPGYVDQLFFSLLLLPACIPMTRQGRLATLAFALATHEASAFVFIPIVIFCFPRREVLTALSLVPIYCFIWFAGSGFSLDSPVKAHLILENKTALQYLAENPMLGLAGFFFSYKLLWIITLYILWILWRQGETLLVSAIACIIAFPISTMFLIVDTSRNVGYGFFGMLIAFAILIREKKVFPGHLILFYMVILNIIIPSYYVGLNTGFQTYMGLYHLIPLFPSTYVP
;
A
#
# COMPACT_ATOMS: atom_id res chain seq x y z
N MET A 1 24.57 21.94 14.97
CA MET A 1 24.50 20.49 15.29
C MET A 1 23.62 20.33 16.53
N LEU A 2 22.33 20.05 16.36
CA LEU A 2 21.41 19.89 17.49
C LEU A 2 21.74 18.56 18.21
N LYS A 3 21.99 18.63 19.52
CA LYS A 3 22.07 17.44 20.39
C LYS A 3 20.78 16.65 20.18
N ARG A 4 20.88 15.45 19.58
CA ARG A 4 19.77 14.49 19.56
C ARG A 4 19.52 14.09 21.01
N SER A 5 18.35 14.43 21.54
CA SER A 5 17.84 13.68 22.68
C SER A 5 17.55 12.26 22.19
N GLU A 6 18.18 11.28 22.83
CA GLU A 6 18.01 9.86 22.49
C GLU A 6 16.63 9.33 22.90
N LYS A 7 15.88 10.10 23.70
CA LYS A 7 14.64 9.69 24.37
C LYS A 7 13.60 9.12 23.41
N TYR A 8 13.41 9.73 22.23
CA TYR A 8 12.36 9.33 21.29
C TYR A 8 12.85 8.68 20.00
N LEU A 9 14.16 8.51 19.85
CA LEU A 9 14.75 8.07 18.58
C LEU A 9 14.27 6.67 18.14
N HIS A 10 14.02 5.80 19.12
CA HIS A 10 13.54 4.43 18.93
C HIS A 10 12.09 4.34 18.41
N TYR A 11 11.31 5.43 18.42
CA TYR A 11 9.97 5.46 17.81
C TYR A 11 10.01 5.57 16.29
N VAL A 12 11.07 6.17 15.75
CA VAL A 12 11.16 6.52 14.33
C VAL A 12 12.17 5.65 13.60
N LEU A 13 13.31 5.34 14.22
CA LEU A 13 14.34 4.55 13.55
C LEU A 13 13.97 3.07 13.44
N PHE A 14 14.22 2.51 12.27
CA PHE A 14 14.06 1.08 12.02
C PHE A 14 15.25 0.28 12.53
N ASP A 15 14.94 -0.76 13.30
CA ASP A 15 15.95 -1.60 13.92
C ASP A 15 16.68 -2.45 12.87
N THR A 16 17.98 -2.65 13.11
CA THR A 16 18.87 -3.31 12.15
C THR A 16 19.43 -4.61 12.73
N LEU A 17 19.23 -5.71 12.01
CA LEU A 17 19.95 -6.95 12.25
C LEU A 17 21.42 -6.77 11.85
N LYS A 18 22.35 -7.31 12.64
CA LYS A 18 23.81 -7.15 12.44
C LYS A 18 24.31 -7.71 11.10
N GLU A 19 23.55 -8.61 10.47
CA GLU A 19 23.89 -9.19 9.17
C GLU A 19 23.56 -8.25 8.01
N LYS A 20 24.51 -8.12 7.07
CA LYS A 20 24.40 -7.15 5.97
C LYS A 20 23.60 -7.68 4.78
N ASN A 21 24.02 -8.81 4.20
CA ASN A 21 23.48 -9.34 2.95
C ASN A 21 23.10 -10.81 3.13
N VAL A 22 21.87 -11.13 2.76
CA VAL A 22 21.30 -12.49 2.75
C VAL A 22 21.56 -13.17 1.39
N ILE A 23 21.57 -12.39 0.31
CA ILE A 23 21.87 -12.85 -1.06
C ILE A 23 22.90 -11.94 -1.75
N PRO A 24 23.58 -12.40 -2.82
CA PRO A 24 24.49 -11.55 -3.59
C PRO A 24 23.78 -10.27 -4.07
N PRO A 25 24.37 -9.07 -3.88
CA PRO A 25 23.73 -7.81 -4.25
C PRO A 25 23.31 -7.73 -5.72
N ALA A 26 24.11 -8.28 -6.64
CA ALA A 26 23.79 -8.32 -8.06
C ALA A 26 22.48 -9.10 -8.32
N PHE A 27 22.31 -10.26 -7.69
CA PHE A 27 21.09 -11.06 -7.80
C PHE A 27 19.86 -10.31 -7.27
N PHE A 28 20.00 -9.61 -6.14
CA PHE A 28 18.92 -8.79 -5.60
C PHE A 28 18.49 -7.69 -6.59
N TRP A 29 19.44 -6.93 -7.12
CA TRP A 29 19.14 -5.82 -8.04
C TRP A 29 18.60 -6.30 -9.40
N ILE A 30 19.10 -7.43 -9.91
CA ILE A 30 18.54 -8.07 -11.10
C ILE A 30 17.08 -8.45 -10.84
N ALA A 31 16.78 -9.09 -9.71
CA ALA A 31 15.40 -9.44 -9.37
C ALA A 31 14.50 -8.20 -9.26
N VAL A 32 14.95 -7.12 -8.62
CA VAL A 32 14.20 -5.86 -8.53
C VAL A 32 13.93 -5.27 -9.92
N ALA A 33 14.95 -5.21 -10.78
CA ALA A 33 14.79 -4.72 -12.15
C ALA A 33 13.83 -5.59 -12.96
N THR A 34 13.92 -6.92 -12.84
CA THR A 34 12.99 -7.87 -13.48
C THR A 34 11.56 -7.68 -12.98
N LEU A 35 11.35 -7.55 -11.66
CA LEU A 35 10.04 -7.31 -11.06
C LEU A 35 9.40 -6.05 -11.66
N TYR A 36 10.14 -4.95 -11.67
CA TYR A 36 9.66 -3.67 -12.21
C TYR A 36 9.44 -3.72 -13.73
N ALA A 37 10.34 -4.37 -14.48
CA ALA A 37 10.22 -4.49 -15.93
C ALA A 37 8.98 -5.31 -16.32
N VAL A 38 8.74 -6.45 -15.66
CA VAL A 38 7.54 -7.26 -15.94
C VAL A 38 6.28 -6.52 -15.53
N ALA A 39 6.27 -5.88 -14.35
CA ALA A 39 5.15 -5.03 -13.94
C ALA A 39 4.86 -3.93 -14.96
N ASN A 40 5.90 -3.37 -15.58
CA ASN A 40 5.81 -2.25 -16.52
C ASN A 40 5.94 -2.62 -18.00
N ALA A 41 5.77 -3.89 -18.40
CA ALA A 41 5.66 -4.31 -19.81
C ALA A 41 4.21 -4.69 -20.21
N PRO A 42 3.44 -3.82 -20.92
CA PRO A 42 2.02 -4.08 -21.18
C PRO A 42 1.87 -4.98 -22.41
N LYS A 43 0.81 -5.79 -22.43
CA LYS A 43 0.55 -6.76 -23.50
C LYS A 43 0.50 -6.10 -24.89
N ASN A 44 -0.29 -5.05 -25.06
CA ASN A 44 -0.42 -4.34 -26.35
C ASN A 44 0.93 -3.86 -26.93
N ARG A 45 1.89 -3.43 -26.09
CA ARG A 45 3.20 -3.02 -26.59
C ARG A 45 4.11 -4.16 -26.97
N ILE A 46 4.01 -5.26 -26.24
CA ILE A 46 4.68 -6.50 -26.62
C ILE A 46 4.15 -6.94 -27.99
N ILE A 47 2.83 -6.94 -28.17
CA ILE A 47 2.20 -7.25 -29.47
C ILE A 47 2.72 -6.30 -30.56
N MET A 48 2.71 -4.98 -30.34
CA MET A 48 3.23 -4.01 -31.32
C MET A 48 4.71 -4.25 -31.67
N ALA A 49 5.55 -4.60 -30.69
CA ALA A 49 6.95 -4.91 -30.92
C ALA A 49 7.12 -6.18 -31.78
N PHE A 50 6.39 -7.26 -31.48
CA PHE A 50 6.40 -8.48 -32.29
C PHE A 50 5.82 -8.26 -33.68
N GLN A 51 4.74 -7.50 -33.80
CA GLN A 51 4.15 -7.14 -35.08
C GLN A 51 5.16 -6.38 -35.95
N ALA A 52 5.91 -5.42 -35.37
CA ALA A 52 6.97 -4.71 -36.09
C ALA A 52 8.11 -5.64 -36.53
N ILE A 53 8.43 -6.67 -35.76
CA ILE A 53 9.42 -7.71 -36.12
C ILE A 53 8.89 -8.57 -37.27
N PHE A 54 7.66 -9.08 -37.15
CA PHE A 54 7.05 -9.96 -38.16
C PHE A 54 6.77 -9.24 -39.49
N ASN A 55 6.47 -7.94 -39.44
CA ASN A 55 6.37 -7.11 -40.65
C ASN A 55 7.69 -7.01 -41.44
N ARG A 56 8.84 -7.30 -40.82
CA ARG A 56 10.16 -7.31 -41.48
C ARG A 56 10.57 -8.68 -42.00
N LEU A 57 9.80 -9.73 -41.70
CA LEU A 57 10.08 -11.09 -42.17
C LEU A 57 9.42 -11.33 -43.55
N PRO A 58 9.90 -12.34 -44.32
CA PRO A 58 9.25 -12.76 -45.55
C PRO A 58 7.78 -13.13 -45.30
N GLN A 59 6.85 -12.50 -46.02
CA GLN A 59 5.42 -12.64 -45.77
C GLN A 59 4.91 -14.07 -46.01
N ASP A 60 5.51 -14.78 -46.97
CA ASP A 60 5.20 -16.20 -47.23
C ASP A 60 5.52 -17.09 -46.03
N TRP A 61 6.57 -16.76 -45.28
CA TRP A 61 6.93 -17.49 -44.06
C TRP A 61 5.95 -17.21 -42.93
N VAL A 62 5.56 -15.94 -42.75
CA VAL A 62 4.61 -15.52 -41.71
C VAL A 62 3.23 -16.13 -41.96
N SER A 63 2.72 -16.08 -43.19
CA SER A 63 1.41 -16.63 -43.57
C SER A 63 1.37 -18.17 -43.47
N THR A 64 2.42 -18.86 -43.93
CA THR A 64 2.54 -20.32 -43.79
C THR A 64 2.56 -20.74 -42.32
N THR A 65 3.27 -19.99 -41.47
CA THR A 65 3.35 -20.27 -40.02
C THR A 65 1.99 -20.10 -39.35
N VAL A 66 1.25 -19.05 -39.68
CA VAL A 66 -0.11 -18.84 -39.16
C VAL A 66 -1.05 -19.96 -39.61
N GLN A 67 -1.02 -20.35 -40.89
CA GLN A 67 -1.80 -21.49 -41.41
C GLN A 67 -1.47 -22.81 -40.70
N ALA A 68 -0.18 -23.09 -40.45
CA ALA A 68 0.24 -24.29 -39.76
C ALA A 68 -0.24 -24.33 -38.29
N ILE A 69 -0.40 -23.16 -37.66
CA ILE A 69 -0.95 -23.04 -36.31
C ILE A 69 -2.49 -23.15 -36.35
N GLU A 70 -3.17 -22.36 -37.17
CA GLU A 70 -4.64 -22.37 -37.28
C GLU A 70 -5.17 -23.74 -37.70
N SER A 71 -4.55 -24.42 -38.66
CA SER A 71 -4.94 -25.79 -39.06
C SER A 71 -4.86 -26.82 -37.93
N ARG A 72 -4.13 -26.53 -36.85
CA ARG A 72 -4.08 -27.37 -35.64
C ARG A 72 -5.11 -26.97 -34.57
N PHE A 73 -5.69 -25.77 -34.64
CA PHE A 73 -6.54 -25.21 -33.57
C PHE A 73 -7.94 -24.78 -34.03
N SER A 74 -8.24 -24.64 -35.33
CA SER A 74 -9.55 -24.23 -35.85
C SER A 74 -9.84 -24.78 -37.26
N GLN A 75 -11.06 -25.26 -37.51
CA GLN A 75 -11.53 -25.80 -38.80
C GLN A 75 -12.10 -24.71 -39.74
N GLY A 76 -11.52 -23.51 -39.76
CA GLY A 76 -12.01 -22.39 -40.57
C GLY A 76 -11.08 -22.08 -41.74
N VAL A 77 -11.61 -22.05 -42.97
CA VAL A 77 -10.84 -21.65 -44.16
C VAL A 77 -10.91 -20.13 -44.30
N ILE A 78 -9.85 -19.42 -43.90
CA ILE A 78 -9.67 -17.98 -44.14
C ILE A 78 -9.07 -17.78 -45.54
N SER A 79 -9.53 -16.79 -46.30
CA SER A 79 -8.98 -16.53 -47.64
C SER A 79 -7.50 -16.07 -47.56
N PRO A 80 -6.63 -16.48 -48.51
CA PRO A 80 -5.19 -16.19 -48.46
C PRO A 80 -4.83 -14.70 -48.42
N GLU A 81 -5.61 -13.85 -49.09
CA GLU A 81 -5.40 -12.39 -49.11
C GLU A 81 -5.71 -11.71 -47.78
N ILE A 82 -6.74 -12.18 -47.07
CA ILE A 82 -7.10 -11.68 -45.74
C ILE A 82 -6.02 -12.13 -44.75
N LEU A 83 -5.62 -13.40 -44.84
CA LEU A 83 -4.58 -13.97 -44.00
C LEU A 83 -3.23 -13.26 -44.17
N ALA A 84 -2.80 -12.95 -45.40
CA ALA A 84 -1.54 -12.23 -45.61
C ALA A 84 -1.53 -10.83 -44.95
N LYS A 85 -2.69 -10.16 -44.86
CA LYS A 85 -2.81 -8.85 -44.22
C LYS A 85 -2.90 -8.92 -42.69
N THR A 86 -3.48 -9.99 -42.13
CA THR A 86 -3.67 -10.15 -40.68
C THR A 86 -2.63 -11.03 -40.01
N ALA A 87 -1.86 -11.83 -40.77
CA ALA A 87 -0.94 -12.83 -40.24
C ALA A 87 0.15 -12.25 -39.32
N PRO A 88 0.79 -11.09 -39.60
CA PRO A 88 1.75 -10.51 -38.67
C PRO A 88 1.13 -10.14 -37.32
N GLN A 89 -0.12 -9.66 -37.32
CA GLN A 89 -0.84 -9.31 -36.10
C GLN A 89 -1.30 -10.57 -35.34
N GLN A 90 -1.90 -11.54 -36.03
CA GLN A 90 -2.33 -12.81 -35.43
C GLN A 90 -1.13 -13.58 -34.84
N LEU A 91 0.00 -13.62 -35.54
CA LEU A 91 1.22 -14.26 -35.04
C LEU A 91 1.80 -13.51 -33.84
N ALA A 92 1.74 -12.17 -33.82
CA ALA A 92 2.14 -11.37 -32.66
C ALA A 92 1.25 -11.63 -31.44
N GLU A 93 -0.06 -11.76 -31.63
CA GLU A 93 -1.00 -12.10 -30.57
C GLU A 93 -0.77 -13.52 -30.02
N ILE A 94 -0.62 -14.52 -30.90
CA ILE A 94 -0.34 -15.91 -30.51
C ILE A 94 0.99 -15.99 -29.75
N THR A 95 2.06 -15.42 -30.30
CA THR A 95 3.39 -15.40 -29.68
C THR A 95 3.35 -14.71 -28.32
N THR A 96 2.63 -13.59 -28.22
CA THR A 96 2.50 -12.86 -26.96
C THR A 96 1.72 -13.69 -25.93
N ASN A 97 0.56 -14.22 -26.30
CA ASN A 97 -0.35 -14.91 -25.38
C ASN A 97 0.22 -16.23 -24.87
N TYR A 98 0.79 -17.05 -25.76
CA TYR A 98 1.21 -18.41 -25.43
C TYR A 98 2.71 -18.53 -25.16
N GLY A 99 3.52 -17.57 -25.61
CA GLY A 99 4.97 -17.55 -25.34
C GLY A 99 5.33 -16.54 -24.25
N ILE A 100 5.09 -15.25 -24.51
CA ILE A 100 5.66 -14.17 -23.70
C ILE A 100 4.96 -13.99 -22.35
N ILE A 101 3.63 -14.07 -22.29
CA ILE A 101 2.88 -13.91 -21.04
C ILE A 101 3.27 -14.97 -20.00
N PRO A 102 3.36 -16.28 -20.34
CA PRO A 102 3.89 -17.29 -19.41
C PRO A 102 5.31 -17.00 -18.92
N ILE A 103 6.21 -16.61 -19.83
CA ILE A 103 7.60 -16.24 -19.48
C ILE A 103 7.61 -15.05 -18.52
N LYS A 104 6.79 -14.02 -18.76
CA LYS A 104 6.64 -12.88 -17.84
C LYS A 104 6.19 -13.35 -16.46
N GLY A 105 5.16 -14.20 -16.40
CA GLY A 105 4.67 -14.75 -15.14
C GLY A 105 5.74 -15.51 -14.36
N PHE A 106 6.50 -16.36 -15.05
CA PHE A 106 7.61 -17.12 -14.47
C PHE A 106 8.75 -16.23 -13.97
N LEU A 107 9.19 -15.25 -14.77
CA LEU A 107 10.22 -14.29 -14.38
C LEU A 107 9.79 -13.45 -13.17
N PHE A 108 8.52 -13.00 -13.15
CA PHE A 108 7.97 -12.27 -12.02
C PHE A 108 7.90 -13.14 -10.76
N PHE A 109 7.53 -14.40 -10.89
CA PHE A 109 7.50 -15.36 -9.78
C PHE A 109 8.90 -15.54 -9.18
N ILE A 110 9.92 -15.83 -9.99
CA ILE A 110 11.31 -15.97 -9.53
C ILE A 110 11.79 -14.69 -8.87
N ALA A 111 11.60 -13.54 -9.51
CA ALA A 111 11.99 -12.25 -8.97
C ALA A 111 11.34 -11.99 -7.61
N THR A 112 10.05 -12.31 -7.48
CA THR A 112 9.30 -12.21 -6.22
C THR A 112 9.90 -13.11 -5.15
N LEU A 113 10.22 -14.37 -5.45
CA LEU A 113 10.86 -15.26 -4.47
C LEU A 113 12.22 -14.75 -4.00
N VAL A 114 13.06 -14.26 -4.92
CA VAL A 114 14.39 -13.73 -4.61
C VAL A 114 14.29 -12.49 -3.72
N ILE A 115 13.37 -11.57 -4.01
CA ILE A 115 13.16 -10.35 -3.21
C ILE A 115 12.49 -10.68 -1.86
N ALA A 116 11.58 -11.64 -1.82
CA ALA A 116 10.92 -12.06 -0.58
C ALA A 116 11.87 -12.77 0.39
N TYR A 117 12.91 -13.44 -0.11
CA TYR A 117 13.80 -14.24 0.73
C TYR A 117 14.51 -13.42 1.85
N PRO A 118 15.12 -12.24 1.59
CA PRO A 118 15.63 -11.37 2.67
C PRO A 118 14.59 -10.94 3.71
N ILE A 119 13.32 -10.76 3.29
CA ILE A 119 12.21 -10.43 4.19
C ILE A 119 11.92 -11.63 5.10
N LEU A 120 11.76 -12.82 4.51
CA LEU A 120 11.49 -14.07 5.24
C LEU A 120 12.60 -14.37 6.26
N ILE A 121 13.87 -14.24 5.88
CA ILE A 121 15.00 -14.44 6.80
C ILE A 121 14.95 -13.43 7.96
N SER A 122 14.63 -12.17 7.69
CA SER A 122 14.49 -11.16 8.73
C SER A 122 13.33 -11.49 9.69
N VAL A 123 12.18 -11.93 9.16
CA VAL A 123 11.02 -12.37 9.95
C VAL A 123 11.36 -13.60 10.80
N ILE A 124 12.04 -14.60 10.24
CA ILE A 124 12.44 -15.83 10.96
C ILE A 124 13.42 -15.52 12.09
N LYS A 125 14.41 -14.65 11.85
CA LYS A 125 15.40 -14.27 12.87
C LYS A 125 14.79 -13.39 13.96
N SER A 126 13.92 -12.47 13.55
CA SER A 126 13.14 -11.62 14.46
C SER A 126 11.86 -12.30 14.95
N ARG A 127 11.72 -13.62 14.79
CA ARG A 127 10.54 -14.37 15.26
C ARG A 127 10.33 -14.14 16.74
N HIS A 128 11.40 -14.06 17.52
CA HIS A 128 11.27 -13.81 18.95
C HIS A 128 10.60 -12.45 19.19
N SER A 129 10.95 -11.39 18.45
CA SER A 129 10.31 -10.06 18.50
C SER A 129 8.83 -10.09 18.10
N LEU A 130 8.45 -10.82 17.05
CA LEU A 130 7.04 -10.92 16.59
C LEU A 130 6.18 -11.82 17.49
N PHE A 131 6.77 -12.92 17.94
CA PHE A 131 6.12 -14.00 18.65
C PHE A 131 6.41 -13.99 20.16
N GLN A 132 6.92 -12.89 20.73
CA GLN A 132 7.02 -12.70 22.19
C GLN A 132 5.65 -12.93 22.87
N SER A 133 5.67 -13.09 24.19
CA SER A 133 4.48 -13.14 25.05
C SER A 133 3.47 -12.07 24.63
N GLY A 134 2.35 -12.49 24.06
CA GLY A 134 1.33 -11.57 23.51
C GLY A 134 0.98 -11.77 22.04
N PHE A 135 1.67 -12.61 21.26
CA PHE A 135 1.26 -12.89 19.86
C PHE A 135 -0.19 -13.38 19.77
N LYS A 136 -0.54 -14.41 20.56
CA LYS A 136 -1.93 -14.93 20.61
C LYS A 136 -2.92 -13.81 20.95
N ARG A 137 -2.58 -12.97 21.93
CA ARG A 137 -3.41 -11.82 22.33
C ARG A 137 -3.57 -10.83 21.18
N ARG A 138 -2.49 -10.43 20.50
CA ARG A 138 -2.53 -9.52 19.34
C ARG A 138 -3.34 -10.11 18.20
N ALA A 139 -3.16 -11.39 17.88
CA ALA A 139 -3.89 -12.08 16.83
C ALA A 139 -5.40 -12.11 17.11
N ILE A 140 -5.80 -12.45 18.35
CA ILE A 140 -7.19 -12.45 18.79
C ILE A 140 -7.76 -11.03 18.83
N ALA A 141 -7.02 -10.06 19.36
CA ALA A 141 -7.46 -8.67 19.41
C ALA A 141 -7.65 -8.08 18.01
N SER A 142 -6.74 -8.38 17.08
CA SER A 142 -6.85 -7.97 15.68
C SER A 142 -8.08 -8.60 15.01
N LEU A 143 -8.40 -9.86 15.35
CA LEU A 143 -9.57 -10.56 14.81
C LEU A 143 -10.86 -9.95 15.36
N ALA A 144 -10.91 -9.67 16.66
CA ALA A 144 -12.04 -9.01 17.30
C ALA A 144 -12.28 -7.62 16.72
N ILE A 145 -11.21 -6.82 16.54
CA ILE A 145 -11.29 -5.50 15.91
C ILE A 145 -11.75 -5.61 14.46
N PHE A 146 -11.19 -6.54 13.69
CA PHE A 146 -11.62 -6.77 12.30
C PHE A 146 -13.11 -7.11 12.22
N ALA A 147 -13.61 -7.97 13.11
CA ALA A 147 -15.03 -8.29 13.20
C ALA A 147 -15.89 -7.07 13.57
N ILE A 148 -15.45 -6.27 14.55
CA ILE A 148 -16.15 -5.03 14.95
C ILE A 148 -16.21 -4.05 13.77
N ILE A 149 -15.11 -3.80 13.08
CA ILE A 149 -15.08 -2.90 11.91
C ILE A 149 -16.00 -3.42 10.81
N SER A 150 -16.03 -4.74 10.57
CA SER A 150 -16.92 -5.37 9.60
C SER A 150 -18.41 -5.22 9.94
N VAL A 151 -18.75 -5.03 11.23
CA VAL A 151 -20.12 -4.70 11.68
C VAL A 151 -20.40 -3.21 11.56
N LEU A 152 -19.43 -2.36 11.93
CA LEU A 152 -19.55 -0.91 11.75
C LEU A 152 -19.78 -0.56 10.27
N ILE A 153 -19.12 -1.31 9.39
CA ILE A 153 -19.09 -1.11 7.96
C ILE A 153 -19.05 -2.47 7.29
N VAL A 154 -20.21 -2.89 6.81
CA VAL A 154 -20.43 -4.17 6.14
C VAL A 154 -19.61 -4.18 4.84
N PRO A 155 -18.62 -5.07 4.71
CA PRO A 155 -17.73 -5.14 3.56
C PRO A 155 -18.38 -5.85 2.34
N PHE A 156 -19.71 -6.00 2.35
CA PHE A 156 -20.49 -6.74 1.36
C PHE A 156 -21.51 -5.83 0.69
N ARG A 157 -21.45 -5.72 -0.63
CA ARG A 157 -22.59 -5.27 -1.45
C ARG A 157 -23.14 -6.48 -2.20
N TYR A 158 -24.13 -7.15 -1.62
CA TYR A 158 -24.90 -8.16 -2.34
C TYR A 158 -25.90 -7.48 -3.29
N PRO A 159 -26.11 -7.95 -4.54
CA PRO A 159 -25.55 -9.14 -5.19
C PRO A 159 -24.21 -8.91 -5.93
N LEU A 160 -23.64 -7.70 -5.85
CA LEU A 160 -22.53 -7.26 -6.72
C LEU A 160 -21.12 -7.73 -6.28
N GLY A 161 -20.95 -8.27 -5.07
CA GLY A 161 -19.65 -8.72 -4.55
C GLY A 161 -18.83 -7.58 -3.91
N PRO A 162 -17.48 -7.52 -4.05
CA PRO A 162 -16.69 -6.37 -3.61
C PRO A 162 -17.29 -5.07 -4.18
N GLY A 163 -17.13 -3.94 -3.46
CA GLY A 163 -17.47 -2.64 -4.05
C GLY A 163 -16.84 -2.49 -5.44
N VAL A 164 -17.50 -1.75 -6.35
CA VAL A 164 -17.16 -1.67 -7.80
C VAL A 164 -15.64 -1.51 -8.06
N MET A 165 -14.92 -0.77 -7.20
CA MET A 165 -13.48 -0.56 -7.31
C MET A 165 -12.60 -1.81 -7.11
N GLY A 166 -13.01 -2.77 -6.28
CA GLY A 166 -12.23 -3.99 -5.99
C GLY A 166 -12.49 -5.15 -6.96
N LEU A 167 -13.67 -5.17 -7.58
CA LEU A 167 -14.09 -6.20 -8.53
C LEU A 167 -13.17 -6.25 -9.76
N GLU A 168 -12.78 -5.07 -10.24
CA GLU A 168 -11.85 -4.88 -11.35
C GLU A 168 -10.50 -5.57 -11.14
N TYR A 169 -9.89 -5.38 -9.96
CA TYR A 169 -8.69 -6.11 -9.55
C TYR A 169 -8.95 -7.61 -9.42
N ALA A 170 -10.10 -8.00 -8.86
CA ALA A 170 -10.44 -9.40 -8.68
C ALA A 170 -10.55 -10.17 -10.00
N ILE A 171 -11.17 -9.58 -11.03
CA ILE A 171 -11.24 -10.17 -12.38
C ILE A 171 -9.83 -10.32 -12.96
N ARG A 172 -8.98 -9.29 -12.82
CA ARG A 172 -7.64 -9.31 -13.39
C ARG A 172 -6.65 -10.20 -12.67
N SER A 173 -6.92 -10.58 -11.42
CA SER A 173 -6.12 -11.56 -10.70
C SER A 173 -6.13 -12.95 -11.37
N LEU A 174 -7.08 -13.24 -12.27
CA LEU A 174 -7.09 -14.47 -13.07
C LEU A 174 -5.94 -14.49 -14.09
N GLU A 175 -5.66 -13.34 -14.71
CA GLU A 175 -4.59 -13.20 -15.70
C GLU A 175 -3.80 -11.89 -15.48
N PRO A 176 -3.00 -11.80 -14.41
CA PRO A 176 -2.38 -10.55 -14.02
C PRO A 176 -1.33 -10.06 -15.04
N PHE A 177 -0.77 -10.97 -15.85
CA PHE A 177 0.31 -10.66 -16.80
C PHE A 177 -0.16 -10.32 -18.22
N SER A 178 -1.46 -10.48 -18.51
CA SER A 178 -2.08 -10.24 -19.84
C SER A 178 -2.64 -8.83 -20.03
N GLN A 179 -2.32 -7.91 -19.12
CA GLN A 179 -2.93 -6.59 -19.03
C GLN A 179 -2.40 -5.59 -20.09
N ASN A 180 -3.30 -4.82 -20.69
CA ASN A 180 -3.00 -3.76 -21.66
C ASN A 180 -2.62 -2.44 -20.97
N ALA A 181 -2.03 -1.51 -21.74
CA ALA A 181 -1.60 -0.20 -21.23
C ALA A 181 -2.75 0.74 -20.84
N ASP A 182 -3.97 0.48 -21.34
CA ASP A 182 -5.12 1.40 -21.20
C ASP A 182 -5.70 1.42 -19.78
N TRP A 183 -5.24 0.53 -18.90
CA TRP A 183 -5.59 0.60 -17.49
C TRP A 183 -4.52 1.24 -16.65
N TYR A 184 -4.99 2.26 -15.93
CA TYR A 184 -4.31 2.89 -14.85
C TYR A 184 -3.88 1.86 -13.82
N TYR A 185 -2.64 2.04 -13.35
CA TYR A 185 -2.04 1.33 -12.24
C TYR A 185 -1.68 -0.14 -12.50
N ARG A 186 -0.42 -0.37 -12.85
CA ARG A 186 0.14 -1.73 -12.89
C ARG A 186 0.55 -2.21 -11.51
N ARG A 187 -0.43 -2.18 -10.63
CA ARG A 187 -0.41 -2.65 -9.23
C ARG A 187 -0.43 -4.18 -9.25
N LEU A 188 0.64 -4.74 -9.81
CA LEU A 188 0.69 -6.14 -10.21
C LEU A 188 0.94 -7.06 -9.03
N LEU A 189 1.64 -6.60 -8.00
CA LEU A 189 2.14 -7.47 -6.94
C LEU A 189 1.02 -8.24 -6.23
N MET A 190 -0.01 -7.54 -5.74
CA MET A 190 -1.11 -8.19 -5.02
C MET A 190 -1.90 -9.17 -5.90
N LEU A 191 -2.15 -8.79 -7.17
CA LEU A 191 -2.81 -9.62 -8.16
C LEU A 191 -2.02 -10.89 -8.48
N ALA A 192 -0.70 -10.74 -8.68
CA ALA A 192 0.20 -11.83 -8.99
C ALA A 192 0.34 -12.79 -7.81
N ILE A 193 0.48 -12.28 -6.58
CA ILE A 193 0.50 -13.12 -5.37
C ILE A 193 -0.79 -13.94 -5.29
N ALA A 194 -1.95 -13.31 -5.44
CA ALA A 194 -3.24 -13.99 -5.41
C ALA A 194 -3.33 -15.08 -6.50
N ASN A 195 -2.86 -14.80 -7.71
CA ASN A 195 -2.80 -15.77 -8.80
C ASN A 195 -1.90 -16.97 -8.46
N PHE A 196 -0.69 -16.73 -7.96
CA PHE A 196 0.27 -17.80 -7.64
C PHE A 196 -0.18 -18.72 -6.50
N ILE A 197 -0.97 -18.20 -5.55
CA ILE A 197 -1.52 -18.99 -4.44
C ILE A 197 -2.93 -19.53 -4.74
N HIS A 198 -3.39 -19.42 -5.99
CA HIS A 198 -4.73 -19.84 -6.44
C HIS A 198 -5.90 -19.17 -5.68
N MET A 199 -5.69 -17.94 -5.20
CA MET A 199 -6.72 -17.08 -4.61
C MET A 199 -7.21 -16.00 -5.59
N SER A 200 -7.30 -16.34 -6.89
CA SER A 200 -7.72 -15.42 -7.95
C SER A 200 -9.22 -15.47 -8.24
N GLY A 201 -9.73 -14.44 -8.92
CA GLY A 201 -11.12 -14.29 -9.32
C GLY A 201 -11.98 -13.58 -8.26
N PRO A 202 -13.23 -13.20 -8.58
CA PRO A 202 -14.06 -12.32 -7.76
C PRO A 202 -14.18 -12.70 -6.28
N PHE A 203 -14.40 -13.99 -5.99
CA PHE A 203 -14.64 -14.47 -4.63
C PHE A 203 -13.35 -14.75 -3.84
N LEU A 204 -12.42 -15.50 -4.40
CA LEU A 204 -11.19 -15.88 -3.68
C LEU A 204 -10.26 -14.67 -3.48
N TYR A 205 -10.19 -13.77 -4.47
CA TYR A 205 -9.41 -12.54 -4.33
C TYR A 205 -9.97 -11.62 -3.26
N TYR A 206 -11.29 -11.59 -3.11
CA TYR A 206 -11.96 -10.88 -2.02
C TYR A 206 -11.52 -11.43 -0.65
N ILE A 207 -11.53 -12.75 -0.45
CA ILE A 207 -11.07 -13.39 0.79
C ILE A 207 -9.59 -13.07 1.04
N PHE A 208 -8.76 -13.15 0.00
CA PHE A 208 -7.34 -12.81 0.08
C PHE A 208 -7.12 -11.35 0.49
N SER A 209 -7.90 -10.41 -0.04
CA SER A 209 -7.83 -9.02 0.40
C SER A 209 -8.28 -8.84 1.84
N LEU A 210 -9.36 -9.48 2.29
CA LEU A 210 -9.75 -9.43 3.71
C LEU A 210 -8.64 -9.97 4.63
N ALA A 211 -7.93 -11.02 4.21
CA ALA A 211 -6.77 -11.52 4.93
C ALA A 211 -5.61 -10.50 4.96
N CYS A 212 -5.41 -9.74 3.89
CA CYS A 212 -4.45 -8.63 3.86
C CYS A 212 -4.86 -7.49 4.79
N THR A 213 -6.14 -7.14 4.86
CA THR A 213 -6.67 -6.15 5.84
C THR A 213 -6.46 -6.63 7.28
N TYR A 214 -6.73 -7.91 7.55
CA TYR A 214 -6.46 -8.50 8.86
C TYR A 214 -4.97 -8.41 9.22
N LEU A 215 -4.08 -8.75 8.28
CA LEU A 215 -2.62 -8.63 8.46
C LEU A 215 -2.21 -7.17 8.75
N LEU A 216 -2.80 -6.20 8.05
CA LEU A 216 -2.53 -4.79 8.27
C LEU A 216 -2.95 -4.33 9.68
N ILE A 217 -4.12 -4.74 10.15
CA ILE A 217 -4.57 -4.48 11.54
C ILE A 217 -3.58 -5.12 12.52
N PHE A 218 -3.22 -6.38 12.29
CA PHE A 218 -2.26 -7.10 13.14
C PHE A 218 -0.90 -6.39 13.23
N LEU A 219 -0.36 -5.94 12.10
CA LEU A 219 0.90 -5.19 12.06
C LEU A 219 0.77 -3.82 12.74
N THR A 220 -0.38 -3.14 12.59
CA THR A 220 -0.66 -1.86 13.27
C THR A 220 -0.64 -2.03 14.79
N LEU A 221 -1.32 -3.05 15.31
CA LEU A 221 -1.31 -3.37 16.73
C LEU A 221 0.08 -3.79 17.21
N THR A 222 0.79 -4.59 16.42
CA THR A 222 2.15 -5.04 16.71
C THR A 222 3.11 -3.85 16.79
N PHE A 223 3.01 -2.89 15.87
CA PHE A 223 3.79 -1.65 15.90
C PHE A 223 3.56 -0.91 17.22
N ILE A 224 2.30 -0.64 17.57
CA ILE A 224 1.96 0.11 18.79
C ILE A 224 2.45 -0.62 20.04
N GLU A 225 2.20 -1.93 20.14
CA GLU A 225 2.70 -2.74 21.27
C GLU A 225 4.22 -2.75 21.35
N SER A 226 4.92 -2.87 20.23
CA SER A 226 6.40 -2.87 20.20
C SER A 226 6.97 -1.56 20.74
N LYS A 227 6.32 -0.43 20.47
CA LYS A 227 6.79 0.89 20.93
C LYS A 227 6.36 1.23 22.37
N ILE A 228 5.28 0.63 22.86
CA ILE A 228 4.83 0.78 24.26
C ILE A 228 5.61 -0.15 25.19
N PHE A 229 5.82 -1.42 24.81
CA PHE A 229 6.37 -2.45 25.67
C PHE A 229 7.87 -2.75 25.41
N GLY A 230 8.41 -2.38 24.26
CA GLY A 230 9.76 -2.77 23.82
C GLY A 230 10.93 -2.02 24.48
N SER A 231 10.72 -1.16 25.47
CA SER A 231 11.82 -0.42 26.13
C SER A 231 12.30 -1.04 27.45
N LYS A 232 12.10 -2.35 27.67
CA LYS A 232 12.42 -2.98 28.95
C LYS A 232 13.83 -3.56 29.10
N GLU A 233 14.71 -3.46 28.08
CA GLU A 233 16.00 -4.19 28.10
C GLU A 233 17.28 -3.34 28.13
N THR A 234 17.22 -2.01 28.30
CA THR A 234 18.46 -1.19 28.20
C THR A 234 18.83 -0.30 29.36
N ASP A 235 18.16 -0.35 30.51
CA ASP A 235 18.66 0.36 31.70
C ASP A 235 18.69 -0.59 32.91
N GLU A 236 19.80 -1.31 33.05
CA GLU A 236 20.26 -1.82 34.34
C GLU A 236 20.46 -0.60 35.26
N GLY A 237 19.45 -0.30 36.09
CA GLY A 237 19.65 0.53 37.28
C GLY A 237 18.62 1.59 37.61
N GLN A 238 17.54 1.80 36.86
CA GLN A 238 16.56 2.83 37.24
C GLN A 238 15.10 2.38 37.15
N GLN A 239 14.56 2.19 38.36
CA GLN A 239 13.16 2.27 38.76
C GLN A 239 12.22 1.33 38.00
N GLU A 240 11.80 0.29 38.74
CA GLU A 240 10.44 -0.22 38.68
C GLU A 240 9.48 0.96 38.56
N ILE A 241 9.11 1.32 37.33
CA ILE A 241 7.90 2.07 37.08
C ILE A 241 6.82 1.15 37.62
N GLU A 242 6.30 1.49 38.80
CA GLU A 242 5.12 0.91 39.42
C GLU A 242 4.20 0.43 38.31
N SER A 243 4.02 -0.88 38.27
CA SER A 243 3.10 -1.54 37.38
C SER A 243 1.68 -1.17 37.81
N GLU A 244 1.26 0.06 37.55
CA GLU A 244 -0.15 0.30 37.27
C GLU A 244 -0.53 -0.69 36.18
N SER A 245 -1.35 -1.67 36.55
CA SER A 245 -1.84 -2.70 35.66
C SER A 245 -2.30 -2.05 34.37
N ILE A 246 -1.63 -2.38 33.26
CA ILE A 246 -2.02 -1.89 31.95
C ILE A 246 -3.48 -2.27 31.76
N ASN A 247 -4.37 -1.27 31.75
CA ASN A 247 -5.78 -1.52 31.56
C ASN A 247 -6.00 -1.90 30.09
N TYR A 248 -6.03 -3.20 29.84
CA TYR A 248 -6.17 -3.78 28.50
C TYR A 248 -7.46 -3.35 27.80
N GLN A 249 -8.52 -3.00 28.54
CA GLN A 249 -9.76 -2.49 27.95
C GLN A 249 -9.53 -1.10 27.33
N LYS A 250 -8.84 -0.20 28.03
CA LYS A 250 -8.48 1.13 27.50
C LYS A 250 -7.58 1.01 26.27
N VAL A 251 -6.62 0.07 26.30
CA VAL A 251 -5.74 -0.21 25.17
C VAL A 251 -6.53 -0.76 23.96
N GLY A 252 -7.51 -1.64 24.19
CA GLY A 252 -8.41 -2.13 23.14
C GLY A 252 -9.22 -1.01 22.47
N LEU A 253 -9.70 -0.03 23.24
CA LEU A 253 -10.39 1.14 22.70
C LEU A 253 -9.46 2.03 21.86
N TYR A 254 -8.20 2.20 22.27
CA TYR A 254 -7.19 2.90 21.47
C TYR A 254 -6.95 2.20 20.13
N TYR A 255 -6.82 0.87 20.12
CA TYR A 255 -6.69 0.11 18.88
C TYR A 255 -7.91 0.27 17.99
N LEU A 256 -9.11 0.12 18.56
CA LEU A 256 -10.34 0.27 17.80
C LEU A 256 -10.43 1.67 17.17
N SER A 257 -10.13 2.73 17.93
CA SER A 257 -10.15 4.12 17.45
C SER A 257 -9.17 4.41 16.31
N ILE A 258 -7.96 3.85 16.36
CA ILE A 258 -7.01 3.94 15.25
C ILE A 258 -7.57 3.26 14.01
N THR A 259 -8.18 2.09 14.21
CA THR A 259 -8.73 1.29 13.11
C THR A 259 -10.01 1.85 12.53
N THR A 260 -10.66 2.80 13.21
CA THR A 260 -11.76 3.60 12.64
C THR A 260 -11.30 4.83 11.84
N SER A 261 -9.99 5.01 11.60
CA SER A 261 -9.52 5.97 10.58
C SER A 261 -10.04 5.56 9.20
N SER A 262 -10.37 6.52 8.33
CA SER A 262 -10.90 6.18 7.00
C SER A 262 -9.92 5.37 6.18
N TYR A 263 -8.61 5.47 6.45
CA TYR A 263 -7.61 4.66 5.78
C TYR A 263 -7.81 3.13 6.01
N LEU A 264 -7.91 2.67 7.25
CA LEU A 264 -8.13 1.24 7.55
C LEU A 264 -9.54 0.80 7.14
N ILE A 265 -10.51 1.66 7.38
CA ILE A 265 -11.90 1.42 7.01
C ILE A 265 -12.10 1.32 5.50
N PHE A 266 -11.44 2.17 4.71
CA PHE A 266 -11.50 2.14 3.25
C PHE A 266 -11.08 0.75 2.73
N ASN A 267 -10.05 0.16 3.34
CA ASN A 267 -9.57 -1.16 2.99
C ASN A 267 -10.53 -2.28 3.40
N CYS A 268 -11.39 -2.07 4.41
CA CYS A 268 -12.53 -2.95 4.68
C CYS A 268 -13.69 -2.72 3.70
N GLN A 269 -13.92 -1.48 3.27
CA GLN A 269 -15.02 -1.08 2.36
C GLN A 269 -14.80 -1.51 0.92
N PHE A 270 -13.56 -1.43 0.46
CA PHE A 270 -13.13 -1.76 -0.89
C PHE A 270 -12.10 -2.90 -0.87
N PRO A 271 -12.51 -4.10 -0.43
CA PRO A 271 -11.65 -5.26 -0.51
C PRO A 271 -11.32 -5.54 -1.97
N GLY A 272 -10.05 -5.83 -2.22
CA GLY A 272 -9.44 -6.04 -3.52
C GLY A 272 -8.45 -4.96 -3.93
N TYR A 273 -8.43 -3.84 -3.21
CA TYR A 273 -7.49 -2.76 -3.48
C TYR A 273 -6.13 -3.00 -2.83
N VAL A 274 -5.08 -2.43 -3.42
CA VAL A 274 -3.69 -2.85 -3.13
C VAL A 274 -3.05 -2.20 -1.91
N ASP A 275 -3.71 -1.19 -1.33
CA ASP A 275 -3.13 -0.39 -0.26
C ASP A 275 -2.81 -1.22 0.98
N GLN A 276 -3.64 -2.23 1.30
CA GLN A 276 -3.41 -3.13 2.44
C GLN A 276 -2.02 -3.75 2.42
N LEU A 277 -1.60 -4.23 1.23
CA LEU A 277 -0.31 -4.85 1.04
C LEU A 277 0.81 -3.80 1.12
N PHE A 278 0.62 -2.64 0.49
CA PHE A 278 1.57 -1.53 0.52
C PHE A 278 1.92 -1.12 1.96
N PHE A 279 0.92 -0.90 2.82
CA PHE A 279 1.17 -0.51 4.20
C PHE A 279 1.62 -1.65 5.09
N SER A 280 1.21 -2.88 4.82
CA SER A 280 1.77 -4.04 5.52
C SER A 280 3.28 -4.14 5.29
N LEU A 281 3.73 -3.91 4.06
CA LEU A 281 5.16 -3.86 3.71
C LEU A 281 5.87 -2.66 4.36
N LEU A 282 5.20 -1.52 4.54
CA LEU A 282 5.74 -0.37 5.24
C LEU A 282 5.88 -0.61 6.75
N LEU A 283 4.88 -1.22 7.39
CA LEU A 283 4.88 -1.47 8.83
C LEU A 283 5.82 -2.60 9.24
N LEU A 284 6.07 -3.55 8.35
CA LEU A 284 6.96 -4.68 8.64
C LEU A 284 8.35 -4.25 9.17
N PRO A 285 9.14 -3.40 8.47
CA PRO A 285 10.43 -2.92 8.98
C PRO A 285 10.32 -1.99 10.20
N ALA A 286 9.12 -1.47 10.51
CA ALA A 286 8.87 -0.68 11.70
C ALA A 286 8.57 -1.55 12.94
N CYS A 287 8.07 -2.77 12.73
CA CYS A 287 7.69 -3.72 13.78
C CYS A 287 8.81 -4.69 14.17
N ILE A 288 9.73 -4.98 13.25
CA ILE A 288 10.82 -5.93 13.48
C ILE A 288 12.17 -5.40 13.05
N PRO A 289 13.24 -5.79 13.75
CA PRO A 289 14.59 -5.65 13.22
C PRO A 289 14.72 -6.39 11.89
N MET A 290 15.24 -5.72 10.88
CA MET A 290 15.49 -6.31 9.55
C MET A 290 16.93 -6.09 9.10
N THR A 291 17.40 -6.93 8.20
CA THR A 291 18.64 -6.69 7.46
C THR A 291 18.46 -5.52 6.49
N ARG A 292 19.57 -4.93 6.01
CA ARG A 292 19.53 -3.90 4.95
C ARG A 292 18.76 -4.38 3.73
N GLN A 293 19.07 -5.60 3.25
CA GLN A 293 18.36 -6.18 2.11
C GLN A 293 16.88 -6.43 2.40
N GLY A 294 16.52 -6.82 3.63
CA GLY A 294 15.11 -6.95 4.04
C GLY A 294 14.33 -5.64 3.91
N ARG A 295 14.89 -4.51 4.37
CA ARG A 295 14.27 -3.19 4.21
C ARG A 295 14.20 -2.71 2.76
N LEU A 296 15.24 -2.96 1.97
CA LEU A 296 15.22 -2.64 0.54
C LEU A 296 14.19 -3.49 -0.20
N ALA A 297 14.03 -4.76 0.17
CA ALA A 297 13.03 -5.65 -0.40
C ALA A 297 11.60 -5.20 -0.09
N THR A 298 11.31 -4.80 1.16
CA THR A 298 9.99 -4.26 1.51
C THR A 298 9.68 -2.99 0.73
N LEU A 299 10.66 -2.10 0.59
CA LEU A 299 10.53 -0.88 -0.22
C LEU A 299 10.29 -1.21 -1.70
N ALA A 300 11.05 -2.15 -2.26
CA ALA A 300 10.90 -2.55 -3.66
C ALA A 300 9.52 -3.16 -3.95
N PHE A 301 9.04 -4.05 -3.09
CA PHE A 301 7.69 -4.58 -3.22
C PHE A 301 6.61 -3.53 -3.02
N ALA A 302 6.81 -2.59 -2.13
CA ALA A 302 5.83 -1.55 -1.87
C ALA A 302 5.71 -0.59 -3.07
N LEU A 303 6.82 -0.27 -3.75
CA LEU A 303 6.83 0.42 -5.06
C LEU A 303 6.14 -0.37 -6.16
N ALA A 304 6.33 -1.70 -6.21
CA ALA A 304 5.63 -2.57 -7.16
C ALA A 304 4.14 -2.75 -6.84
N THR A 305 3.73 -2.47 -5.60
CA THR A 305 2.32 -2.51 -5.18
C THR A 305 1.57 -1.28 -5.66
N HIS A 306 2.12 -0.07 -5.48
CA HIS A 306 1.43 1.18 -5.77
C HIS A 306 2.43 2.29 -6.11
N GLU A 307 2.31 2.96 -7.26
CA GLU A 307 3.23 4.02 -7.70
C GLU A 307 3.26 5.25 -6.78
N ALA A 308 2.10 5.69 -6.25
CA ALA A 308 2.05 6.75 -5.25
C ALA A 308 2.86 6.46 -3.97
N SER A 309 3.22 5.19 -3.71
CA SER A 309 4.11 4.85 -2.58
C SER A 309 5.47 5.55 -2.66
N ALA A 310 5.93 5.91 -3.86
CA ALA A 310 7.16 6.67 -4.03
C ALA A 310 7.13 7.98 -3.23
N PHE A 311 6.00 8.69 -3.23
CA PHE A 311 5.87 9.94 -2.46
C PHE A 311 5.88 9.67 -0.96
N VAL A 312 5.20 8.62 -0.51
CA VAL A 312 5.10 8.25 0.92
C VAL A 312 6.46 7.80 1.47
N PHE A 313 7.24 7.05 0.68
CA PHE A 313 8.51 6.49 1.14
C PHE A 313 9.64 7.49 1.21
N ILE A 314 9.65 8.58 0.43
CA ILE A 314 10.74 9.57 0.48
C ILE A 314 10.98 10.06 1.92
N PRO A 315 9.99 10.63 2.64
CA PRO A 315 10.22 11.06 4.02
C PRO A 315 10.54 9.89 4.95
N ILE A 316 9.90 8.72 4.77
CA ILE A 316 10.14 7.54 5.63
C ILE A 316 11.57 7.04 5.48
N VAL A 317 12.10 6.96 4.25
CA VAL A 317 13.49 6.55 4.01
C VAL A 317 14.45 7.59 4.59
N ILE A 318 14.18 8.89 4.43
CA ILE A 318 15.05 9.95 4.97
C ILE A 318 15.12 9.91 6.50
N PHE A 319 13.98 9.71 7.18
CA PHE A 319 13.89 9.85 8.63
C PHE A 319 13.94 8.54 9.42
N CYS A 320 13.44 7.44 8.87
CA CYS A 320 13.31 6.16 9.58
C CYS A 320 14.42 5.15 9.25
N PHE A 321 15.03 5.22 8.06
CA PHE A 321 16.09 4.26 7.70
C PHE A 321 17.43 4.62 8.35
N PRO A 322 18.32 3.63 8.57
CA PRO A 322 19.70 3.89 8.95
C PRO A 322 20.40 4.78 7.91
N ARG A 323 21.12 5.81 8.38
CA ARG A 323 21.76 6.83 7.51
C ARG A 323 22.63 6.26 6.38
N ARG A 324 23.29 5.12 6.62
CA ARG A 324 24.16 4.45 5.65
C ARG A 324 23.39 3.82 4.48
N GLU A 325 22.08 3.68 4.60
CA GLU A 325 21.22 2.99 3.63
C GLU A 325 20.35 3.95 2.84
N VAL A 326 20.13 5.17 3.34
CA VAL A 326 19.23 6.18 2.78
C VAL A 326 19.44 6.37 1.28
N LEU A 327 20.69 6.57 0.83
CA LEU A 327 20.97 6.80 -0.59
C LEU A 327 20.59 5.60 -1.47
N THR A 328 20.87 4.38 -1.00
CA THR A 328 20.54 3.14 -1.72
C THR A 328 19.05 2.82 -1.70
N ALA A 329 18.36 3.17 -0.60
CA ALA A 329 16.91 3.03 -0.53
C ALA A 329 16.23 4.07 -1.44
N LEU A 330 16.68 5.32 -1.40
CA LEU A 330 16.16 6.37 -2.29
C LEU A 330 16.40 6.07 -3.76
N SER A 331 17.50 5.39 -4.13
CA SER A 331 17.75 5.03 -5.54
C SER A 331 16.73 4.06 -6.13
N LEU A 332 15.94 3.34 -5.32
CA LEU A 332 14.85 2.50 -5.83
C LEU A 332 13.75 3.32 -6.51
N VAL A 333 13.50 4.56 -6.05
CA VAL A 333 12.49 5.45 -6.60
C VAL A 333 12.81 5.86 -8.05
N PRO A 334 13.97 6.48 -8.37
CA PRO A 334 14.28 6.82 -9.75
C PRO A 334 14.44 5.59 -10.66
N ILE A 335 14.92 4.44 -10.14
CA ILE A 335 14.97 3.19 -10.91
C ILE A 335 13.55 2.75 -11.30
N TYR A 336 12.62 2.74 -10.34
CA TYR A 336 11.22 2.42 -10.61
C TYR A 336 10.61 3.41 -11.61
N CYS A 337 10.76 4.72 -11.37
CA CYS A 337 10.24 5.77 -12.26
C CYS A 337 10.80 5.65 -13.68
N PHE A 338 12.09 5.34 -13.84
CA PHE A 338 12.72 5.15 -15.15
C PHE A 338 12.14 3.94 -15.89
N ILE A 339 11.98 2.80 -15.20
CA ILE A 339 11.38 1.59 -15.79
C ILE A 339 9.90 1.82 -16.12
N TRP A 340 9.17 2.53 -15.27
CA TRP A 340 7.79 2.94 -15.54
C TRP A 340 7.70 3.87 -16.76
N PHE A 341 8.60 4.84 -16.88
CA PHE A 341 8.70 5.74 -18.03
C PHE A 341 9.01 4.99 -19.33
N ALA A 342 9.97 4.07 -19.30
CA ALA A 342 10.29 3.20 -20.43
C ALA A 342 9.09 2.28 -20.79
N GLY A 343 8.42 1.71 -19.80
CA GLY A 343 7.20 0.91 -19.95
C GLY A 343 6.01 1.71 -20.51
N SER A 344 6.04 3.03 -20.31
CA SER A 344 5.13 4.04 -20.87
C SER A 344 5.66 4.66 -22.17
N GLY A 345 6.82 4.21 -22.67
CA GLY A 345 7.27 4.44 -24.05
C GLY A 345 7.88 5.80 -24.21
N PHE A 346 8.49 6.26 -23.12
CA PHE A 346 9.07 7.59 -23.03
C PHE A 346 8.04 8.71 -23.23
N SER A 347 6.75 8.41 -23.03
CA SER A 347 5.66 9.39 -22.97
C SER A 347 4.85 9.19 -21.69
N LEU A 348 4.83 10.23 -20.85
CA LEU A 348 4.03 10.27 -19.62
C LEU A 348 2.66 10.92 -19.82
N ASP A 349 2.36 11.41 -21.01
CA ASP A 349 1.16 12.22 -21.26
C ASP A 349 -0.12 11.44 -20.91
N SER A 350 -0.29 10.25 -21.48
CA SER A 350 -1.43 9.37 -21.19
C SER A 350 -1.50 8.90 -19.72
N PRO A 351 -0.44 8.34 -19.11
CA PRO A 351 -0.52 7.84 -17.72
C PRO A 351 -0.62 8.95 -16.67
N VAL A 352 -0.13 10.16 -16.95
CA VAL A 352 -0.26 11.29 -16.01
C VAL A 352 -1.60 12.00 -16.18
N LYS A 353 -2.11 12.13 -17.42
CA LYS A 353 -3.35 12.89 -17.67
C LYS A 353 -4.57 12.35 -16.93
N ALA A 354 -4.88 11.06 -16.90
CA ALA A 354 -6.04 10.63 -16.09
C ALA A 354 -5.76 10.42 -14.60
N HIS A 355 -4.62 10.90 -14.10
CA HIS A 355 -4.47 11.16 -12.66
C HIS A 355 -4.68 12.63 -12.34
N LEU A 356 -4.21 13.50 -13.23
CA LEU A 356 -4.30 14.94 -13.03
C LEU A 356 -5.62 15.54 -13.49
N ILE A 357 -6.33 14.90 -14.44
CA ILE A 357 -7.54 15.42 -15.08
C ILE A 357 -8.62 14.34 -15.02
N LEU A 358 -9.71 14.64 -14.32
CA LEU A 358 -10.93 13.84 -14.31
C LEU A 358 -12.08 14.72 -14.80
N GLU A 359 -12.89 14.22 -15.75
CA GLU A 359 -14.02 14.99 -16.33
C GLU A 359 -13.61 16.40 -16.82
N ASN A 360 -12.42 16.51 -17.43
CA ASN A 360 -11.81 17.76 -17.89
C ASN A 360 -11.44 18.79 -16.80
N LYS A 361 -11.48 18.39 -15.52
CA LYS A 361 -11.06 19.22 -14.39
C LYS A 361 -9.86 18.61 -13.68
N THR A 362 -8.97 19.48 -13.22
CA THR A 362 -7.85 19.09 -12.36
C THR A 362 -8.27 18.94 -10.90
N ALA A 363 -7.54 18.16 -10.11
CA ALA A 363 -7.77 18.07 -8.67
C ALA A 363 -7.76 19.44 -7.98
N LEU A 364 -6.85 20.33 -8.41
CA LEU A 364 -6.80 21.71 -7.92
C LEU A 364 -8.06 22.51 -8.27
N GLN A 365 -8.60 22.36 -9.49
CA GLN A 365 -9.87 22.99 -9.88
C GLN A 365 -11.03 22.46 -9.04
N TYR A 366 -11.15 21.14 -8.87
CA TYR A 366 -12.16 20.57 -7.99
C TYR A 366 -12.04 21.07 -6.54
N LEU A 367 -10.81 21.18 -6.02
CA LEU A 367 -10.57 21.69 -4.68
C LEU A 367 -10.94 23.18 -4.56
N ALA A 368 -10.66 23.99 -5.59
CA ALA A 368 -11.03 25.40 -5.63
C ALA A 368 -12.55 25.61 -5.71
N GLU A 369 -13.26 24.76 -6.45
CA GLU A 369 -14.71 24.77 -6.54
C GLU A 369 -15.38 24.24 -5.25
N ASN A 370 -14.77 23.23 -4.60
CA ASN A 370 -15.33 22.53 -3.44
C ASN A 370 -14.34 22.45 -2.26
N PRO A 371 -13.89 23.58 -1.70
CA PRO A 371 -12.86 23.59 -0.65
C PRO A 371 -13.31 22.87 0.63
N MET A 372 -14.61 22.94 0.94
CA MET A 372 -15.20 22.23 2.08
C MET A 372 -15.09 20.71 1.94
N LEU A 373 -15.17 20.18 0.72
CA LEU A 373 -15.02 18.75 0.47
C LEU A 373 -13.57 18.30 0.63
N GLY A 374 -12.62 19.14 0.23
CA GLY A 374 -11.20 18.95 0.52
C GLY A 374 -10.89 18.92 2.01
N LEU A 375 -11.41 19.90 2.76
CA LEU A 375 -11.28 19.97 4.23
C LEU A 375 -11.95 18.77 4.91
N ALA A 376 -13.10 18.33 4.41
CA ALA A 376 -13.77 17.15 4.91
C ALA A 376 -12.94 15.88 4.66
N GLY A 377 -12.35 15.70 3.47
CA GLY A 377 -11.46 14.58 3.19
C GLY A 377 -10.22 14.57 4.06
N PHE A 378 -9.63 15.75 4.31
CA PHE A 378 -8.56 15.91 5.28
C PHE A 378 -8.98 15.47 6.67
N PHE A 379 -10.10 15.98 7.19
CA PHE A 379 -10.61 15.63 8.51
C PHE A 379 -10.91 14.13 8.60
N PHE A 380 -11.73 13.58 7.70
CA PHE A 380 -12.16 12.18 7.76
C PHE A 380 -11.03 11.16 7.51
N SER A 381 -9.87 11.58 7.00
CA SER A 381 -8.65 10.75 6.98
C SER A 381 -8.36 10.14 8.36
N TYR A 382 -8.33 10.99 9.40
CA TYR A 382 -7.96 10.58 10.77
C TYR A 382 -8.95 11.02 11.85
N LYS A 383 -10.02 11.73 11.48
CA LYS A 383 -11.05 12.28 12.38
C LYS A 383 -10.41 13.06 13.55
N LEU A 384 -10.74 12.71 14.79
CA LEU A 384 -10.25 13.39 15.99
C LEU A 384 -8.79 13.04 16.32
N LEU A 385 -8.19 12.03 15.68
CA LEU A 385 -6.78 11.71 15.88
C LEU A 385 -5.86 12.84 15.37
N TRP A 386 -6.36 13.74 14.51
CA TRP A 386 -5.64 14.95 14.12
C TRP A 386 -5.24 15.80 15.33
N ILE A 387 -6.16 15.98 16.27
CA ILE A 387 -5.93 16.79 17.47
C ILE A 387 -4.82 16.16 18.32
N ILE A 388 -4.83 14.83 18.46
CA ILE A 388 -3.78 14.07 19.15
C ILE A 388 -2.41 14.34 18.50
N THR A 389 -2.36 14.30 17.18
CA THR A 389 -1.11 14.45 16.44
C THR A 389 -0.54 15.86 16.53
N LEU A 390 -1.39 16.88 16.34
CA LEU A 390 -1.00 18.28 16.51
C LEU A 390 -0.51 18.56 17.93
N TYR A 391 -1.17 17.98 18.93
CA TYR A 391 -0.77 18.13 20.32
C TYR A 391 0.61 17.51 20.59
N ILE A 392 0.88 16.32 20.07
CA ILE A 392 2.20 15.68 20.20
C ILE A 392 3.28 16.47 19.48
N LEU A 393 3.02 16.96 18.27
CA LEU A 393 3.96 17.84 17.56
C LEU A 393 4.28 19.10 18.38
N TRP A 394 3.27 19.70 19.02
CA TRP A 394 3.46 20.87 19.87
C TRP A 394 4.29 20.55 21.13
N ILE A 395 4.03 19.44 21.83
CA ILE A 395 4.84 19.02 22.98
C ILE A 395 6.30 18.81 22.57
N LEU A 396 6.51 18.03 21.51
CA LEU A 396 7.84 17.68 21.04
C LEU A 396 8.62 18.94 20.61
N TRP A 397 7.95 19.90 19.98
CA TRP A 397 8.53 21.21 19.71
C TRP A 397 8.96 21.88 21.02
N ARG A 398 8.05 22.01 22.00
CA ARG A 398 8.35 22.66 23.29
C ARG A 398 9.48 22.00 24.05
N GLN A 399 9.67 20.69 23.88
CA GLN A 399 10.77 19.91 24.46
C GLN A 399 12.09 20.00 23.66
N GLY A 400 12.10 20.69 22.52
CA GLY A 400 13.29 20.86 21.67
C GLY A 400 13.57 19.69 20.72
N GLU A 401 12.64 18.75 20.56
CA GLU A 401 12.74 17.55 19.71
C GLU A 401 12.47 17.85 18.24
N THR A 402 13.11 18.88 17.70
CA THR A 402 12.81 19.45 16.37
C THR A 402 12.95 18.44 15.25
N LEU A 403 13.95 17.54 15.31
CA LEU A 403 14.12 16.50 14.31
C LEU A 403 12.93 15.53 14.25
N LEU A 404 12.37 15.17 15.40
CA LEU A 404 11.23 14.27 15.49
C LEU A 404 9.95 14.95 15.01
N VAL A 405 9.76 16.22 15.39
CA VAL A 405 8.69 17.07 14.87
C VAL A 405 8.76 17.12 13.34
N SER A 406 9.93 17.42 12.78
CA SER A 406 10.13 17.44 11.33
C SER A 406 9.88 16.08 10.69
N ALA A 407 10.33 14.98 11.29
CA ALA A 407 10.10 13.64 10.77
C ALA A 407 8.60 13.31 10.68
N ILE A 408 7.85 13.46 11.79
CA ILE A 408 6.42 13.18 11.84
C ILE A 408 5.67 14.13 10.89
N ALA A 409 5.98 15.42 10.93
CA ALA A 409 5.34 16.42 10.07
C ALA A 409 5.60 16.13 8.58
N CYS A 410 6.81 15.77 8.18
CA CYS A 410 7.12 15.43 6.79
C CYS A 410 6.42 14.15 6.33
N ILE A 411 6.38 13.11 7.17
CA ILE A 411 5.69 11.85 6.84
C ILE A 411 4.18 12.09 6.61
N ILE A 412 3.58 13.06 7.29
CA ILE A 412 2.16 13.40 7.15
C ILE A 412 1.92 14.43 6.02
N ALA A 413 2.72 15.49 5.95
CA ALA A 413 2.55 16.59 5.01
C ALA A 413 2.81 16.19 3.56
N PHE A 414 3.75 15.28 3.30
CA PHE A 414 4.09 14.89 1.93
C PHE A 414 2.92 14.18 1.24
N PRO A 415 2.23 13.21 1.86
CA PRO A 415 0.98 12.69 1.31
C PRO A 415 -0.17 13.69 1.23
N ILE A 416 -0.30 14.63 2.19
CA ILE A 416 -1.32 15.70 2.07
C ILE A 416 -1.10 16.51 0.78
N SER A 417 0.15 16.78 0.41
CA SER A 417 0.45 17.57 -0.79
C SER A 417 -0.04 16.90 -2.09
N THR A 418 -0.27 15.58 -2.10
CA THR A 418 -0.80 14.90 -3.29
C THR A 418 -2.30 15.16 -3.50
N MET A 419 -3.02 15.71 -2.50
CA MET A 419 -4.42 16.17 -2.68
C MET A 419 -4.55 17.26 -3.75
N PHE A 420 -3.49 18.03 -4.00
CA PHE A 420 -3.49 19.04 -5.07
C PHE A 420 -3.34 18.43 -6.46
N LEU A 421 -2.97 17.16 -6.53
CA LEU A 421 -2.71 16.43 -7.78
C LEU A 421 -3.78 15.39 -8.09
N ILE A 422 -4.43 14.82 -7.06
CA ILE A 422 -5.36 13.69 -7.19
C ILE A 422 -6.67 13.98 -6.46
N VAL A 423 -7.80 13.67 -7.10
CA VAL A 423 -9.16 13.95 -6.58
C VAL A 423 -9.54 13.12 -5.34
N ASP A 424 -8.88 11.97 -5.12
CA ASP A 424 -9.12 11.05 -4.01
C ASP A 424 -8.48 11.57 -2.70
N THR A 425 -9.19 12.45 -1.99
CA THR A 425 -8.59 13.23 -0.89
C THR A 425 -8.35 12.41 0.37
N SER A 426 -9.39 11.80 0.95
CA SER A 426 -9.29 11.10 2.23
C SER A 426 -8.26 9.96 2.22
N ARG A 427 -8.16 9.22 1.11
CA ARG A 427 -7.20 8.13 0.97
C ARG A 427 -5.76 8.62 0.80
N ASN A 428 -5.55 9.67 0.00
CA ASN A 428 -4.22 10.25 -0.18
C ASN A 428 -3.68 10.87 1.11
N VAL A 429 -4.51 11.60 1.85
CA VAL A 429 -4.15 12.06 3.20
C VAL A 429 -3.85 10.85 4.07
N GLY A 430 -4.67 9.79 3.97
CA GLY A 430 -4.52 8.51 4.65
C GLY A 430 -3.12 7.91 4.55
N TYR A 431 -2.38 8.13 3.46
CA TYR A 431 -0.99 7.70 3.32
C TYR A 431 -0.02 8.27 4.38
N GLY A 432 -0.36 9.36 5.06
CA GLY A 432 0.37 9.86 6.24
C GLY A 432 0.21 9.03 7.51
N PHE A 433 -0.51 7.90 7.46
CA PHE A 433 -0.98 7.15 8.64
C PHE A 433 0.17 6.68 9.52
N PHE A 434 1.33 6.38 8.93
CA PHE A 434 2.50 5.98 9.69
C PHE A 434 3.01 7.09 10.63
N GLY A 435 2.98 8.36 10.21
CA GLY A 435 3.34 9.49 11.07
C GLY A 435 2.35 9.68 12.22
N MET A 436 1.05 9.49 11.94
CA MET A 436 0.00 9.49 12.96
C MET A 436 0.20 8.36 13.99
N LEU A 437 0.55 7.16 13.54
CA LEU A 437 0.84 6.01 14.41
C LEU A 437 2.03 6.29 15.34
N ILE A 438 3.09 6.92 14.83
CA ILE A 438 4.24 7.33 15.65
C ILE A 438 3.80 8.31 16.73
N ALA A 439 3.07 9.36 16.37
CA ALA A 439 2.58 10.36 17.31
C ALA A 439 1.70 9.72 18.40
N PHE A 440 0.80 8.82 18.00
CA PHE A 440 -0.08 8.10 18.90
C PHE A 440 0.68 7.17 19.85
N ALA A 441 1.72 6.48 19.37
CA ALA A 441 2.56 5.61 20.19
C ALA A 441 3.36 6.39 21.26
N ILE A 442 3.84 7.60 20.93
CA ILE A 442 4.50 8.50 21.88
C ILE A 442 3.50 8.92 22.97
N LEU A 443 2.29 9.31 22.57
CA LEU A 443 1.25 9.74 23.52
C LEU A 443 0.92 8.67 24.55
N ILE A 444 0.76 7.40 24.13
CA ILE A 444 0.41 6.32 25.06
C ILE A 444 1.52 6.08 26.10
N ARG A 445 2.79 6.22 25.73
CA ARG A 445 3.91 5.98 26.66
C ARG A 445 4.16 7.15 27.60
N GLU A 446 4.02 8.39 27.14
CA GLU A 446 4.27 9.60 27.93
C GLU A 446 3.15 9.90 28.94
N LYS A 447 2.69 8.87 29.67
CA LYS A 447 1.59 8.93 30.65
C LYS A 447 1.69 10.10 31.64
N LYS A 448 2.90 10.63 31.89
CA LYS A 448 3.18 11.73 32.82
C LYS A 448 2.98 13.14 32.24
N VAL A 449 2.80 13.29 30.92
CA VAL A 449 2.77 14.61 30.26
C VAL A 449 1.36 15.18 30.15
N PHE A 450 0.31 14.42 30.53
CA PHE A 450 -1.08 14.85 30.35
C PHE A 450 -1.89 14.84 31.65
N PRO A 451 -2.40 16.00 32.13
CA PRO A 451 -3.43 16.04 33.17
C PRO A 451 -4.83 15.55 32.68
N GLY A 452 -4.97 15.06 31.45
CA GLY A 452 -6.25 14.77 30.80
C GLY A 452 -6.41 13.37 30.19
N HIS A 453 -5.87 12.30 30.78
CA HIS A 453 -6.11 10.92 30.28
C HIS A 453 -7.60 10.63 30.04
N LEU A 454 -8.46 11.27 30.84
CA LEU A 454 -9.90 11.28 30.68
C LEU A 454 -10.34 11.93 29.35
N ILE A 455 -9.79 13.10 29.00
CA ILE A 455 -10.05 13.81 27.73
C ILE A 455 -9.59 12.97 26.55
N LEU A 456 -8.38 12.39 26.61
CA LEU A 456 -7.89 11.49 25.57
C LEU A 456 -8.80 10.27 25.40
N PHE A 457 -9.23 9.68 26.51
CA PHE A 457 -10.16 8.55 26.50
C PHE A 457 -11.49 8.92 25.85
N TYR A 458 -12.08 10.06 26.20
CA TYR A 458 -13.31 10.54 25.56
C TYR A 458 -13.11 10.86 24.08
N MET A 459 -12.00 11.47 23.70
CA MET A 459 -11.68 11.72 22.29
C MET A 459 -11.60 10.43 21.48
N VAL A 460 -10.98 9.39 22.04
CA VAL A 460 -10.90 8.06 21.40
C VAL A 460 -12.28 7.44 21.24
N ILE A 461 -13.15 7.53 22.25
CA ILE A 461 -14.54 7.06 22.18
C ILE A 461 -15.32 7.84 21.12
N LEU A 462 -15.25 9.18 21.14
CA LEU A 462 -15.91 10.03 20.15
C LEU A 462 -15.43 9.70 18.74
N ASN A 463 -14.14 9.40 18.55
CA ASN A 463 -13.57 9.01 17.27
C ASN A 463 -14.13 7.67 16.74
N ILE A 464 -14.52 6.76 17.63
CA ILE A 464 -15.21 5.50 17.28
C ILE A 464 -16.68 5.76 16.93
N ILE A 465 -17.34 6.69 17.60
CA ILE A 465 -18.76 6.98 17.37
C ILE A 465 -18.97 7.77 16.07
N ILE A 466 -18.11 8.74 15.78
CA ILE A 466 -18.17 9.53 14.55
C ILE A 466 -18.03 8.56 13.36
N PRO A 467 -19.00 8.50 12.43
CA PRO A 467 -18.90 7.67 11.24
C PRO A 467 -17.68 8.02 10.38
N SER A 468 -17.08 7.01 9.77
CA SER A 468 -16.03 7.22 8.77
C SER A 468 -16.63 7.40 7.39
N TYR A 469 -16.16 8.44 6.70
CA TYR A 469 -16.50 8.70 5.32
C TYR A 469 -15.25 8.54 4.44
N TYR A 470 -15.41 7.85 3.32
CA TYR A 470 -14.50 8.07 2.20
C TYR A 470 -14.94 9.36 1.50
N VAL A 471 -14.00 10.26 1.28
CA VAL A 471 -14.24 11.54 0.62
C VAL A 471 -13.31 11.64 -0.57
N GLY A 472 -13.90 11.84 -1.75
CA GLY A 472 -13.21 12.19 -2.99
C GLY A 472 -13.82 13.47 -3.54
N LEU A 473 -13.00 14.37 -4.08
CA LEU A 473 -13.45 15.66 -4.61
C LEU A 473 -14.46 15.53 -5.74
N ASN A 474 -14.38 14.44 -6.51
CA ASN A 474 -15.28 14.13 -7.61
C ASN A 474 -16.51 13.32 -7.19
N THR A 475 -16.43 12.58 -6.07
CA THR A 475 -17.49 11.66 -5.65
C THR A 475 -18.28 12.11 -4.42
N GLY A 476 -17.84 13.17 -3.75
CA GLY A 476 -18.45 13.62 -2.50
C GLY A 476 -18.16 12.67 -1.33
N PHE A 477 -19.07 12.68 -0.36
CA PHE A 477 -19.06 11.82 0.82
C PHE A 477 -19.62 10.44 0.48
N GLN A 478 -18.86 9.38 0.75
CA GLN A 478 -19.31 8.00 0.63
C GLN A 478 -19.32 7.32 2.00
N THR A 479 -20.52 6.88 2.40
CA THR A 479 -20.73 5.94 3.52
C THR A 479 -21.22 4.61 2.96
N TYR A 480 -20.77 3.53 3.55
CA TYR A 480 -21.14 2.18 3.13
C TYR A 480 -21.99 1.54 4.22
N MET A 481 -22.76 0.53 3.84
CA MET A 481 -23.70 -0.19 4.70
C MET A 481 -23.05 -0.62 6.02
N GLY A 482 -23.84 -0.75 7.07
CA GLY A 482 -23.37 -1.04 8.44
C GLY A 482 -23.87 0.00 9.43
N LEU A 483 -23.44 -0.09 10.70
CA LEU A 483 -23.89 0.82 11.75
C LEU A 483 -23.60 2.28 11.43
N TYR A 484 -22.48 2.59 10.76
CA TYR A 484 -22.16 3.95 10.34
C TYR A 484 -23.07 4.50 9.25
N HIS A 485 -23.69 3.64 8.44
CA HIS A 485 -24.70 4.08 7.47
C HIS A 485 -26.00 4.53 8.14
N LEU A 486 -26.33 3.93 9.29
CA LEU A 486 -27.55 4.24 10.04
C LEU A 486 -27.48 5.57 10.80
N ILE A 487 -26.28 6.18 10.87
CA ILE A 487 -26.04 7.48 11.52
C ILE A 487 -25.56 8.47 10.45
N PRO A 488 -26.43 8.89 9.50
CA PRO A 488 -26.03 9.82 8.46
C PRO A 488 -25.78 11.20 9.06
N LEU A 489 -24.52 11.59 9.25
CA LEU A 489 -24.13 12.97 9.57
C LEU A 489 -24.09 13.85 8.32
N PHE A 490 -23.83 13.24 7.16
CA PHE A 490 -23.76 13.89 5.85
C PHE A 490 -24.49 13.04 4.80
N PRO A 491 -25.12 13.66 3.79
CA PRO A 491 -25.77 12.94 2.70
C PRO A 491 -24.78 12.06 1.94
N SER A 492 -25.18 10.81 1.64
CA SER A 492 -24.33 9.75 1.08
C SER A 492 -23.95 9.92 -0.40
N THR A 493 -24.30 11.05 -1.01
CA THR A 493 -23.95 11.45 -2.37
C THR A 493 -24.06 12.97 -2.47
N TYR A 494 -22.95 13.66 -2.71
CA TYR A 494 -23.00 14.99 -3.30
C TYR A 494 -23.05 14.77 -4.81
N VAL A 495 -24.23 14.94 -5.42
CA VAL A 495 -24.36 15.03 -6.87
C VAL A 495 -24.26 16.53 -7.18
N PRO A 496 -23.17 17.02 -7.79
CA PRO A 496 -23.18 18.35 -8.38
C PRO A 496 -24.20 18.45 -9.52
#